data_AF-A0A3B1DB16-F1
#
_entry.id   AF-A0A3B1DB16-F1
#
_cell.length_a   1.000
_cell.length_b   1.000
_cell.length_c   1.000
_cell.angle_alpha   90.00
_cell.angle_beta   90.00
_cell.angle_gamma   90.00
#
_symmetry.space_group_name_H-M   'P 1'
#
loop_
_entity.id
_entity.type
_entity.pdbx_description
1 polymer ?
#
loop_
_entity_poly.entity_id
_entity_poly.type
_entity_poly.pdbx_seq_one_letter_code
_entity_poly.pdbx_strand_id
1 'polypeptide(L)'
;MKLKKNNLTKAVMILLSTFLLFGFTANSTKKKQNSQDQRLGKTYSNPFSVGDSYYMFINDIAMPMNSKGVIADVVVEPYKSQGRINGLNFLYSSGFYMSGVNDKGIMWSNAMATSSRTSDYLPGNAAWDDADNEQVTDPTYSGIFVVKAKDEPFGDSWVAWGEAVKGGAYFYDGDGDGEYNPVDKNGNGQWDPDEDSPDILGDETAWCVYNDAVSSSDRTFTNVNPQGIEIRQTVWAYATAGDLGKIMFIRYSILNTGLVSDVQDSVYF
;
A
#
# COMPACT_ATOMS: atom_id res chain seq x y z
N MET A 1 80.60 19.16 47.70
CA MET A 1 80.22 18.59 49.01
C MET A 1 78.70 18.68 49.16
N LYS A 2 78.04 17.51 49.26
CA LYS A 2 76.68 17.18 49.79
C LYS A 2 75.55 18.25 49.72
N LEU A 3 74.51 17.99 48.91
CA LEU A 3 73.12 17.57 49.27
C LEU A 3 72.27 18.70 49.91
N LYS A 4 71.02 19.02 49.56
CA LYS A 4 69.83 18.15 49.38
C LYS A 4 68.55 19.01 49.09
N LYS A 5 67.59 18.43 48.34
CA LYS A 5 66.10 18.43 48.52
C LYS A 5 65.28 19.73 48.60
N ASN A 6 64.27 19.92 47.71
CA ASN A 6 62.86 19.50 47.85
C ASN A 6 61.85 20.39 47.06
N ASN A 7 61.02 19.74 46.24
CA ASN A 7 59.54 19.81 46.02
C ASN A 7 58.72 21.12 45.87
N LEU A 8 57.61 20.93 45.11
CA LEU A 8 56.42 21.79 44.86
C LEU A 8 56.64 22.90 43.80
N THR A 9 55.83 23.12 42.76
CA THR A 9 54.42 22.79 42.49
C THR A 9 54.08 23.11 41.01
N LYS A 10 53.22 22.28 40.39
CA LYS A 10 52.17 22.61 39.39
C LYS A 10 52.51 22.96 37.91
N ALA A 11 51.77 22.22 37.07
CA ALA A 11 51.26 22.52 35.72
C ALA A 11 52.10 22.08 34.52
N VAL A 12 51.83 20.86 34.03
CA VAL A 12 52.06 20.47 32.64
C VAL A 12 50.79 19.81 32.11
N MET A 13 50.19 20.43 31.10
CA MET A 13 49.15 19.86 30.22
C MET A 13 49.77 18.80 29.33
N ILE A 14 49.18 17.60 29.26
CA ILE A 14 49.48 16.61 28.21
C ILE A 14 48.16 16.06 27.67
N LEU A 15 47.87 16.35 26.40
CA LEU A 15 46.90 15.66 25.56
C LEU A 15 47.34 14.21 25.37
N LEU A 16 46.44 13.24 25.57
CA LEU A 16 46.66 11.85 25.20
C LEU A 16 45.74 11.49 24.03
N SER A 17 46.30 11.37 22.83
CA SER A 17 45.67 10.76 21.66
C SER A 17 46.10 9.30 21.57
N THR A 18 45.19 8.35 21.81
CA THR A 18 45.43 6.92 21.61
C THR A 18 45.04 6.52 20.19
N PHE A 19 46.05 6.14 19.41
CA PHE A 19 45.94 5.39 18.17
C PHE A 19 45.70 3.91 18.53
N LEU A 20 44.64 3.30 17.99
CA LEU A 20 44.45 1.85 18.02
C LEU A 20 44.19 1.36 16.60
N LEU A 21 45.22 0.76 16.02
CA LEU A 21 45.17 -0.03 14.79
C LEU A 21 44.63 -1.42 15.13
N PHE A 22 43.58 -1.87 14.45
CA PHE A 22 43.31 -3.28 14.22
C PHE A 22 42.98 -3.51 12.75
N GLY A 23 43.62 -4.55 12.21
CA GLY A 23 43.76 -4.83 10.78
C GLY A 23 42.52 -5.37 10.09
N PHE A 24 42.62 -5.33 8.77
CA PHE A 24 41.69 -5.87 7.79
C PHE A 24 41.54 -7.39 7.88
N THR A 25 40.30 -7.87 7.78
CA THR A 25 39.95 -9.02 6.94
C THR A 25 38.68 -8.69 6.16
N ALA A 26 38.81 -8.64 4.84
CA ALA A 26 37.67 -8.64 3.93
C ALA A 26 37.10 -10.05 3.90
N ASN A 27 35.79 -10.18 4.14
CA ASN A 27 35.05 -11.35 3.69
C ASN A 27 33.80 -10.88 2.96
N SER A 28 33.87 -10.97 1.63
CA SER A 28 32.76 -10.75 0.73
C SER A 28 31.77 -11.91 0.87
N THR A 29 30.55 -11.61 1.30
CA THR A 29 29.39 -12.36 0.84
C THR A 29 28.35 -11.35 0.39
N LYS A 30 28.22 -11.19 -0.94
CA LYS A 30 27.02 -10.61 -1.55
C LYS A 30 25.86 -11.50 -1.11
N LYS A 31 25.10 -11.11 -0.09
CA LYS A 31 23.79 -11.70 0.13
C LYS A 31 22.92 -11.27 -1.04
N LYS A 32 22.61 -12.22 -1.93
CA LYS A 32 21.42 -12.11 -2.78
C LYS A 32 20.25 -11.77 -1.84
N GLN A 33 19.68 -10.57 -1.97
CA GLN A 33 18.38 -10.31 -1.38
C GLN A 33 17.40 -11.15 -2.20
N ASN A 34 17.00 -12.30 -1.65
CA ASN A 34 15.81 -12.97 -2.11
C ASN A 34 14.63 -12.08 -1.72
N SER A 35 13.93 -11.56 -2.73
CA SER A 35 12.58 -11.02 -2.62
C SER A 35 11.65 -12.16 -2.22
N GLN A 36 11.56 -12.42 -0.92
CA GLN A 36 10.52 -13.26 -0.34
C GLN A 36 9.51 -12.29 0.25
N ASP A 37 8.39 -12.09 -0.44
CA ASP A 37 7.22 -11.38 0.09
C ASP A 37 6.79 -12.08 1.39
N GLN A 38 7.17 -11.49 2.52
CA GLN A 38 6.81 -12.05 3.82
C GLN A 38 5.45 -11.53 4.24
N ARG A 39 4.44 -12.39 4.08
CA ARG A 39 3.12 -12.28 4.70
C ARG A 39 3.27 -12.22 6.23
N LEU A 40 3.10 -11.05 6.83
CA LEU A 40 3.23 -10.84 8.28
C LEU A 40 2.03 -10.08 8.86
N GLY A 41 1.32 -10.73 9.80
CA GLY A 41 0.27 -10.13 10.64
C GLY A 41 -1.14 -10.57 10.28
N LYS A 42 -1.54 -11.80 10.65
CA LYS A 42 -2.91 -12.28 10.46
C LYS A 42 -3.88 -11.57 11.40
N THR A 43 -4.71 -10.68 10.87
CA THR A 43 -5.99 -10.32 11.47
C THR A 43 -7.07 -10.20 10.39
N TYR A 44 -7.13 -11.10 9.39
CA TYR A 44 -8.09 -10.91 8.28
C TYR A 44 -8.73 -12.20 7.78
N SER A 45 -9.94 -12.00 7.25
CA SER A 45 -10.92 -12.97 6.74
C SER A 45 -10.55 -13.56 5.38
N ASN A 46 -9.77 -12.84 4.54
CA ASN A 46 -9.44 -13.30 3.19
C ASN A 46 -8.01 -13.90 3.09
N PRO A 47 -7.85 -15.22 2.88
CA PRO A 47 -6.56 -15.89 2.84
C PRO A 47 -5.74 -15.59 1.57
N PHE A 48 -6.34 -14.94 0.56
CA PHE A 48 -5.72 -14.67 -0.73
C PHE A 48 -5.00 -13.30 -0.78
N SER A 49 -5.33 -12.38 0.12
CA SER A 49 -4.65 -11.08 0.23
C SER A 49 -3.24 -11.23 0.86
N VAL A 50 -2.37 -10.25 0.61
CA VAL A 50 -1.07 -10.14 1.31
C VAL A 50 -1.21 -9.52 2.72
N GLY A 51 -2.41 -9.10 3.09
CA GLY A 51 -2.76 -8.50 4.38
C GLY A 51 -3.21 -7.05 4.26
N ASP A 52 -3.30 -6.38 5.40
CA ASP A 52 -3.74 -4.98 5.52
C ASP A 52 -2.70 -3.95 5.10
N SER A 53 -1.45 -4.38 4.96
CA SER A 53 -0.37 -3.51 4.53
C SER A 53 0.60 -4.26 3.64
N TYR A 54 1.22 -3.53 2.73
CA TYR A 54 2.14 -4.07 1.75
C TYR A 54 3.31 -3.12 1.57
N TYR A 55 4.51 -3.68 1.40
CA TYR A 55 5.72 -2.93 1.13
C TYR A 55 6.18 -3.24 -0.29
N MET A 56 5.76 -2.40 -1.24
CA MET A 56 6.19 -2.50 -2.63
C MET A 56 7.64 -2.01 -2.74
N PHE A 57 8.54 -2.88 -3.20
CA PHE A 57 9.95 -2.54 -3.41
C PHE A 57 10.40 -2.87 -4.83
N ILE A 58 10.61 -1.84 -5.63
CA ILE A 58 10.92 -1.96 -7.05
C ILE A 58 11.80 -0.80 -7.49
N ASN A 59 12.91 -1.09 -8.18
CA ASN A 59 13.86 -0.09 -8.69
C ASN A 59 14.32 0.95 -7.65
N ASP A 60 14.61 0.49 -6.44
CA ASP A 60 15.00 1.31 -5.29
C ASP A 60 13.91 2.27 -4.77
N ILE A 61 12.69 2.22 -5.32
CA ILE A 61 11.49 2.79 -4.70
C ILE A 61 10.97 1.80 -3.67
N ALA A 62 10.84 2.28 -2.45
CA ALA A 62 10.22 1.58 -1.34
C ALA A 62 8.94 2.33 -0.96
N MET A 63 7.80 1.67 -1.09
CA MET A 63 6.50 2.26 -0.84
C MET A 63 5.66 1.35 0.08
N PRO A 64 5.60 1.65 1.40
CA PRO A 64 4.62 1.03 2.26
C PRO A 64 3.22 1.62 1.97
N MET A 65 2.20 0.77 1.96
CA MET A 65 0.80 1.16 1.75
C MET A 65 -0.15 0.26 2.55
N ASN A 66 -1.38 0.69 2.77
CA ASN A 66 -2.39 -0.10 3.48
C ASN A 66 -3.70 -0.31 2.67
N SER A 67 -4.54 -1.20 3.17
CA SER A 67 -5.85 -1.56 2.60
C SER A 67 -6.92 -0.48 2.74
N LYS A 68 -6.58 0.72 3.25
CA LYS A 68 -7.48 1.87 3.42
C LYS A 68 -7.12 3.06 2.53
N GLY A 69 -6.17 2.90 1.61
CA GLY A 69 -5.77 3.94 0.66
C GLY A 69 -4.64 4.86 1.13
N VAL A 70 -3.95 4.52 2.21
CA VAL A 70 -2.77 5.28 2.66
C VAL A 70 -1.52 4.77 1.93
N ILE A 71 -0.74 5.69 1.37
CA ILE A 71 0.56 5.44 0.74
C ILE A 71 1.62 6.23 1.51
N ALA A 72 2.70 5.58 1.95
CA ALA A 72 3.58 6.08 3.03
C ALA A 72 2.82 6.33 4.35
N ASP A 73 3.54 6.59 5.45
CA ASP A 73 3.00 6.61 6.81
C ASP A 73 2.28 5.30 7.22
N VAL A 74 2.72 4.17 6.65
CA VAL A 74 2.22 2.84 6.96
C VAL A 74 3.35 1.99 7.51
N VAL A 75 3.16 1.38 8.68
CA VAL A 75 4.15 0.49 9.29
C VAL A 75 4.04 -0.90 8.68
N VAL A 76 5.09 -1.34 7.99
CA VAL A 76 5.24 -2.72 7.50
C VAL A 76 6.55 -3.26 8.05
N GLU A 77 6.51 -4.01 9.15
CA GLU A 77 7.72 -4.49 9.82
C GLU A 77 8.55 -5.42 8.92
N PRO A 78 9.90 -5.31 8.89
CA PRO A 78 10.78 -4.41 9.66
C PRO A 78 11.11 -3.08 8.93
N TYR A 79 10.32 -2.70 7.93
CA TYR A 79 10.58 -1.56 7.05
C TYR A 79 10.12 -0.23 7.65
N LYS A 80 10.67 0.87 7.12
CA LYS A 80 10.28 2.22 7.51
C LYS A 80 8.93 2.57 6.91
N SER A 81 8.17 3.42 7.61
CA SER A 81 6.85 3.86 7.15
C SER A 81 6.87 4.91 6.05
N GLN A 82 8.00 5.56 5.78
CA GLN A 82 8.07 6.58 4.72
C GLN A 82 8.27 5.96 3.34
N GLY A 83 7.79 6.65 2.31
CA GLY A 83 8.17 6.38 0.93
C GLY A 83 9.61 6.81 0.68
N ARG A 84 10.40 5.92 0.08
CA ARG A 84 11.85 6.11 -0.09
C ARG A 84 12.29 5.80 -1.50
N ILE A 85 13.31 6.52 -1.97
CA ILE A 85 14.00 6.25 -3.24
C ILE A 85 15.50 6.25 -2.97
N ASN A 86 16.21 5.21 -3.40
CA ASN A 86 17.64 5.02 -3.10
C ASN A 86 17.96 5.12 -1.60
N GLY A 87 17.03 4.66 -0.75
CA GLY A 87 17.14 4.74 0.71
C GLY A 87 16.94 6.15 1.30
N LEU A 88 16.72 7.19 0.51
CA LEU A 88 16.37 8.53 0.97
C LEU A 88 14.86 8.66 1.12
N ASN A 89 14.41 9.33 2.17
CA ASN A 89 12.98 9.60 2.38
C ASN A 89 12.55 10.72 1.42
N PHE A 90 11.47 10.50 0.67
CA PHE A 90 10.89 11.54 -0.20
C PHE A 90 9.40 11.77 0.03
N LEU A 91 8.68 10.76 0.55
CA LEU A 91 7.26 10.85 0.82
C LEU A 91 6.98 10.50 2.28
N TYR A 92 6.37 11.45 3.00
CA TYR A 92 5.98 11.23 4.40
C TYR A 92 4.66 10.47 4.49
N SER A 93 3.63 10.93 3.76
CA SER A 93 2.27 10.39 3.70
C SER A 93 1.63 10.85 2.39
N SER A 94 0.74 10.04 1.84
CA SER A 94 -0.08 10.31 0.66
C SER A 94 -1.45 9.64 0.83
N GLY A 95 -2.45 10.29 0.23
CA GLY A 95 -3.83 9.85 0.15
C GLY A 95 -4.61 10.92 -0.62
N PHE A 96 -5.86 11.18 -0.26
CA PHE A 96 -6.73 12.07 -1.03
C PHE A 96 -7.71 12.83 -0.13
N TYR A 97 -8.23 13.94 -0.65
CA TYR A 97 -9.42 14.62 -0.16
C TYR A 97 -10.50 14.51 -1.21
N MET A 98 -11.74 14.47 -0.79
CA MET A 98 -12.88 14.55 -1.69
C MET A 98 -13.99 15.37 -1.04
N SER A 99 -14.74 16.07 -1.88
CA SER A 99 -15.90 16.84 -1.44
C SER A 99 -16.93 16.91 -2.54
N GLY A 100 -18.18 17.19 -2.17
CA GLY A 100 -19.26 17.20 -3.13
C GLY A 100 -20.57 17.66 -2.55
N VAL A 101 -21.59 17.52 -3.40
CA VAL A 101 -23.00 17.72 -3.07
C VAL A 101 -23.75 16.50 -3.59
N ASN A 102 -24.58 15.89 -2.75
CA ASN A 102 -25.44 14.78 -3.16
C ASN A 102 -26.81 15.26 -3.65
N ASP A 103 -27.60 14.35 -4.19
CA ASP A 103 -28.97 14.57 -4.70
C ASP A 103 -29.96 15.23 -3.70
N LYS A 104 -29.66 15.19 -2.39
CA LYS A 104 -30.43 15.85 -1.32
C LYS A 104 -29.95 17.28 -1.05
N GLY A 105 -28.99 17.79 -1.82
CA GLY A 105 -28.36 19.10 -1.62
C GLY A 105 -27.44 19.16 -0.40
N ILE A 106 -27.03 18.02 0.16
CA ILE A 106 -26.16 17.96 1.33
C ILE A 106 -24.71 18.05 0.86
N MET A 107 -24.01 19.07 1.35
CA MET A 107 -22.56 19.19 1.18
C MET A 107 -21.84 18.18 2.07
N TRP A 108 -20.82 17.54 1.52
CA TRP A 108 -19.99 16.60 2.25
C TRP A 108 -18.52 16.77 1.89
N SER A 109 -17.65 16.36 2.81
CA SER A 109 -16.23 16.17 2.56
C SER A 109 -15.70 15.03 3.40
N ASN A 110 -14.90 14.17 2.79
CA ASN A 110 -14.21 13.08 3.44
C ASN A 110 -12.78 13.01 2.90
N ALA A 111 -11.91 12.28 3.60
CA ALA A 111 -10.55 12.10 3.14
C ALA A 111 -9.91 10.82 3.68
N MET A 112 -8.85 10.43 3.00
CA MET A 112 -7.80 9.61 3.58
C MET A 112 -6.50 10.39 3.55
N ALA A 113 -6.14 11.02 4.67
CA ALA A 113 -4.99 11.92 4.77
C ALA A 113 -4.40 11.85 6.18
N THR A 114 -3.55 10.86 6.44
CA THR A 114 -3.02 10.59 7.79
C THR A 114 -2.20 11.74 8.36
N SER A 115 -1.46 12.46 7.52
CA SER A 115 -0.70 13.66 7.92
C SER A 115 -1.58 14.80 8.44
N SER A 116 -2.85 14.86 8.01
CA SER A 116 -3.87 15.79 8.49
C SER A 116 -4.78 15.20 9.56
N ARG A 117 -4.51 13.96 10.00
CA ARG A 117 -5.32 13.20 10.96
C ARG A 117 -6.75 12.95 10.48
N THR A 118 -6.93 12.76 9.18
CA THR A 118 -8.24 12.42 8.59
C THR A 118 -8.20 11.00 8.03
N SER A 119 -9.15 10.18 8.45
CA SER A 119 -9.21 8.76 8.13
C SER A 119 -10.67 8.29 8.06
N ASP A 120 -11.36 8.68 6.99
CA ASP A 120 -12.81 8.47 6.85
C ASP A 120 -13.17 7.19 6.08
N TYR A 121 -12.22 6.26 5.89
CA TYR A 121 -12.41 5.03 5.11
C TYR A 121 -12.02 3.75 5.87
N LEU A 122 -12.72 2.66 5.56
CA LEU A 122 -12.52 1.31 6.06
C LEU A 122 -12.22 0.32 4.91
N PRO A 123 -11.37 -0.70 5.11
CA PRO A 123 -11.04 -1.69 4.08
C PRO A 123 -12.24 -2.58 3.74
N GLY A 124 -12.46 -2.84 2.46
CA GLY A 124 -13.57 -3.65 1.95
C GLY A 124 -14.59 -2.82 1.17
N ASN A 125 -15.59 -3.52 0.62
CA ASN A 125 -16.64 -2.91 -0.20
C ASN A 125 -17.69 -2.22 0.68
N ALA A 126 -18.39 -1.23 0.12
CA ALA A 126 -19.53 -0.65 0.82
C ALA A 126 -20.70 -1.65 0.83
N ALA A 127 -21.40 -1.73 1.95
CA ALA A 127 -22.59 -2.55 2.11
C ALA A 127 -23.65 -1.80 2.92
N TRP A 128 -24.86 -2.35 2.98
CA TRP A 128 -25.97 -1.80 3.74
C TRP A 128 -26.45 -2.80 4.79
N ASP A 129 -26.65 -2.33 6.01
CA ASP A 129 -27.30 -3.10 7.05
C ASP A 129 -28.78 -2.71 7.12
N ASP A 130 -29.65 -3.64 6.72
CA ASP A 130 -31.10 -3.44 6.74
C ASP A 130 -31.66 -3.33 8.17
N ALA A 131 -31.01 -3.95 9.16
CA ALA A 131 -31.51 -3.96 10.54
C ALA A 131 -31.33 -2.61 11.23
N ASP A 132 -30.16 -2.00 11.04
CA ASP A 132 -29.79 -0.72 11.62
C ASP A 132 -30.00 0.46 10.64
N ASN A 133 -30.37 0.17 9.39
CA ASN A 133 -30.63 1.13 8.32
C ASN A 133 -29.47 2.12 8.14
N GLU A 134 -28.27 1.57 8.04
CA GLU A 134 -27.04 2.34 7.89
C GLU A 134 -26.04 1.68 6.91
N GLN A 135 -25.15 2.51 6.38
CA GLN A 135 -24.03 2.02 5.58
C GLN A 135 -23.01 1.33 6.48
N VAL A 136 -22.60 0.13 6.08
CA VAL A 136 -21.57 -0.68 6.73
C VAL A 136 -20.50 -1.08 5.71
N THR A 137 -19.51 -1.86 6.14
CA THR A 137 -18.48 -2.43 5.28
C THR A 137 -18.67 -3.94 5.13
N ASP A 138 -18.60 -4.45 3.90
CA ASP A 138 -18.34 -5.87 3.66
C ASP A 138 -16.82 -6.13 3.69
N PRO A 139 -16.29 -6.82 4.72
CA PRO A 139 -14.86 -7.08 4.86
C PRO A 139 -14.37 -8.27 4.02
N THR A 140 -15.21 -8.91 3.20
CA THR A 140 -14.84 -10.12 2.43
C THR A 140 -13.62 -9.88 1.54
N TYR A 141 -13.51 -8.70 0.95
CA TYR A 141 -12.41 -8.29 0.08
C TYR A 141 -11.47 -7.28 0.76
N SER A 142 -11.48 -7.23 2.09
CA SER A 142 -10.52 -6.43 2.85
C SER A 142 -9.10 -6.98 2.68
N GLY A 143 -8.17 -6.08 2.37
CA GLY A 143 -6.76 -6.40 2.19
C GLY A 143 -6.19 -5.89 0.88
N ILE A 144 -4.90 -6.17 0.66
CA ILE A 144 -4.19 -5.86 -0.57
C ILE A 144 -3.98 -7.14 -1.36
N PHE A 145 -4.30 -7.11 -2.65
CA PHE A 145 -4.05 -8.18 -3.60
C PHE A 145 -2.87 -7.78 -4.48
N VAL A 146 -1.92 -8.70 -4.71
CA VAL A 146 -0.69 -8.40 -5.44
C VAL A 146 -0.50 -9.44 -6.53
N VAL A 147 -0.16 -8.98 -7.73
CA VAL A 147 0.25 -9.80 -8.86
C VAL A 147 1.49 -9.19 -9.51
N LYS A 148 2.40 -10.03 -9.99
CA LYS A 148 3.62 -9.62 -10.69
C LYS A 148 3.61 -10.13 -12.12
N ALA A 149 4.23 -9.39 -13.03
CA ALA A 149 4.34 -9.80 -14.43
C ALA A 149 5.17 -11.08 -14.65
N LYS A 150 5.92 -11.50 -13.63
CA LYS A 150 6.72 -12.73 -13.63
C LYS A 150 6.09 -13.87 -12.85
N ASP A 151 4.90 -13.66 -12.28
CA ASP A 151 4.17 -14.76 -11.67
C ASP A 151 3.76 -15.75 -12.74
N GLU A 152 3.79 -17.04 -12.41
CA GLU A 152 3.39 -18.10 -13.33
C GLU A 152 1.92 -17.90 -13.74
N PRO A 153 1.60 -17.90 -15.05
CA PRO A 153 0.22 -17.90 -15.53
C PRO A 153 -0.62 -18.97 -14.82
N PHE A 154 -1.86 -18.62 -14.47
CA PHE A 154 -2.79 -19.51 -13.75
C PHE A 154 -2.34 -19.97 -12.35
N GLY A 155 -1.23 -19.41 -11.84
CA GLY A 155 -0.69 -19.73 -10.53
C GLY A 155 -1.49 -19.11 -9.37
N ASP A 156 -0.97 -19.27 -8.15
CA ASP A 156 -1.64 -18.84 -6.92
C ASP A 156 -2.03 -17.35 -6.91
N SER A 157 -1.21 -16.46 -7.47
CA SER A 157 -1.53 -15.02 -7.52
C SER A 157 -2.63 -14.69 -8.53
N TRP A 158 -2.71 -15.43 -9.64
CA TRP A 158 -3.80 -15.30 -10.61
C TRP A 158 -5.11 -15.81 -10.02
N VAL A 159 -5.08 -16.95 -9.32
CA VAL A 159 -6.25 -17.46 -8.59
C VAL A 159 -6.67 -16.48 -7.49
N ALA A 160 -5.72 -15.94 -6.72
CA ALA A 160 -5.97 -14.95 -5.69
C ALA A 160 -6.57 -13.65 -6.26
N TRP A 161 -6.14 -13.24 -7.46
CA TRP A 161 -6.71 -12.09 -8.16
C TRP A 161 -8.20 -12.26 -8.46
N GLY A 162 -8.70 -13.49 -8.57
CA GLY A 162 -10.14 -13.74 -8.72
C GLY A 162 -10.96 -13.22 -7.53
N GLU A 163 -10.43 -13.24 -6.32
CA GLU A 163 -11.06 -12.58 -5.17
C GLU A 163 -11.00 -11.05 -5.28
N ALA A 164 -9.91 -10.51 -5.84
CA ALA A 164 -9.83 -9.08 -6.13
C ALA A 164 -10.87 -8.67 -7.17
N VAL A 165 -11.07 -9.45 -8.22
CA VAL A 165 -12.10 -9.20 -9.27
C VAL A 165 -13.50 -9.22 -8.67
N LYS A 166 -13.82 -10.16 -7.78
CA LYS A 166 -15.10 -10.17 -7.05
C LYS A 166 -15.30 -8.91 -6.20
N GLY A 167 -14.22 -8.35 -5.65
CA GLY A 167 -14.21 -7.05 -4.96
C GLY A 167 -14.21 -5.84 -5.91
N GLY A 168 -14.11 -6.05 -7.22
CA GLY A 168 -14.21 -5.03 -8.25
C GLY A 168 -12.89 -4.62 -8.92
N ALA A 169 -11.81 -5.38 -8.75
CA ALA A 169 -10.59 -5.21 -9.54
C ALA A 169 -10.84 -5.47 -11.02
N TYR A 170 -10.06 -4.80 -11.88
CA TYR A 170 -10.08 -5.05 -13.31
C TYR A 170 -9.33 -6.35 -13.64
N PHE A 171 -9.65 -6.91 -14.80
CA PHE A 171 -8.96 -8.05 -15.40
C PHE A 171 -9.04 -7.94 -16.93
N TYR A 172 -8.20 -8.69 -17.62
CA TYR A 172 -8.31 -8.90 -19.05
C TYR A 172 -9.23 -10.09 -19.30
N ASP A 173 -10.36 -9.82 -19.94
CA ASP A 173 -11.37 -10.80 -20.35
C ASP A 173 -11.05 -11.27 -21.78
N GLY A 174 -10.40 -12.43 -21.89
CA GLY A 174 -9.84 -12.92 -23.14
C GLY A 174 -10.88 -13.55 -24.07
N ASP A 175 -11.93 -14.16 -23.49
CA ASP A 175 -13.00 -14.79 -24.26
C ASP A 175 -14.30 -13.98 -24.32
N GLY A 176 -14.38 -12.87 -23.61
CA GLY A 176 -15.45 -11.89 -23.69
C GLY A 176 -16.71 -12.31 -22.94
N ASP A 177 -16.62 -13.20 -21.95
CA ASP A 177 -17.76 -13.68 -21.18
C ASP A 177 -18.11 -12.78 -19.97
N GLY A 178 -17.20 -11.86 -19.60
CA GLY A 178 -17.37 -10.91 -18.50
C GLY A 178 -17.15 -11.49 -17.10
N GLU A 179 -16.76 -12.76 -16.98
CA GLU A 179 -16.37 -13.42 -15.75
C GLU A 179 -14.85 -13.63 -15.73
N TYR A 180 -14.22 -13.66 -14.55
CA TYR A 180 -12.79 -13.95 -14.46
C TYR A 180 -12.57 -15.44 -14.16
N ASN A 181 -12.05 -16.17 -15.14
CA ASN A 181 -11.89 -17.62 -15.10
C ASN A 181 -10.54 -18.10 -15.70
N PRO A 182 -9.38 -17.63 -15.19
CA PRO A 182 -8.08 -17.89 -15.79
C PRO A 182 -7.81 -19.40 -15.93
N VAL A 183 -7.77 -19.88 -17.17
CA VAL A 183 -7.56 -21.29 -17.50
C VAL A 183 -6.69 -21.42 -18.76
N ASP A 184 -5.72 -22.32 -18.70
CA ASP A 184 -4.92 -22.75 -19.86
C ASP A 184 -5.77 -23.65 -20.76
N LYS A 185 -6.31 -23.08 -21.84
CA LYS A 185 -7.25 -23.72 -22.78
C LYS A 185 -6.56 -24.75 -23.66
N ASN A 186 -5.27 -24.56 -23.96
CA ASN A 186 -4.53 -25.44 -24.88
C ASN A 186 -3.48 -26.33 -24.19
N GLY A 187 -3.27 -26.17 -22.89
CA GLY A 187 -2.38 -26.96 -22.05
C GLY A 187 -0.89 -26.67 -22.25
N ASN A 188 -0.52 -25.49 -22.76
CA ASN A 188 0.87 -25.13 -23.07
C ASN A 188 1.62 -24.51 -21.87
N GLY A 189 0.93 -24.23 -20.76
CA GLY A 189 1.48 -23.57 -19.57
C GLY A 189 1.90 -22.11 -19.79
N GLN A 190 1.32 -21.44 -20.78
CA GLN A 190 1.49 -20.02 -21.10
C GLN A 190 0.11 -19.37 -21.17
N TRP A 191 0.05 -18.08 -20.91
CA TRP A 191 -1.17 -17.33 -21.15
C TRP A 191 -1.29 -16.95 -22.62
N ASP A 192 -2.45 -17.23 -23.21
CA ASP A 192 -2.83 -16.88 -24.58
C ASP A 192 -3.88 -15.75 -24.60
N PRO A 193 -3.92 -14.89 -25.64
CA PRO A 193 -4.81 -13.73 -25.68
C PRO A 193 -6.32 -14.04 -25.67
N ASP A 194 -6.73 -15.28 -25.90
CA ASP A 194 -8.14 -15.72 -25.78
C ASP A 194 -8.47 -16.26 -24.38
N GLU A 195 -7.61 -16.04 -23.39
CA GLU A 195 -7.75 -16.47 -22.00
C GLU A 195 -7.69 -15.28 -21.04
N ASP A 196 -8.29 -15.45 -19.88
CA ASP A 196 -8.31 -14.41 -18.86
C ASP A 196 -6.97 -14.23 -18.17
N SER A 197 -6.67 -12.99 -17.81
CA SER A 197 -5.53 -12.68 -16.94
C SER A 197 -5.85 -11.52 -15.98
N PRO A 198 -5.16 -11.44 -14.83
CA PRO A 198 -5.23 -10.26 -13.97
C PRO A 198 -4.94 -8.97 -14.76
N ASP A 199 -5.40 -7.82 -14.25
CA ASP A 199 -4.99 -6.51 -14.78
C ASP A 199 -3.55 -6.19 -14.37
N ILE A 200 -2.59 -6.91 -14.96
CA ILE A 200 -1.16 -6.79 -14.69
C ILE A 200 -0.66 -5.50 -15.33
N LEU A 201 -0.39 -4.51 -14.49
CA LEU A 201 0.21 -3.23 -14.89
C LEU A 201 1.68 -3.19 -14.44
N GLY A 202 2.59 -2.90 -15.36
CA GLY A 202 4.02 -2.89 -15.05
C GLY A 202 4.54 -4.26 -14.61
N ASP A 203 5.52 -4.27 -13.70
CA ASP A 203 6.16 -5.51 -13.23
C ASP A 203 5.60 -6.00 -11.89
N GLU A 204 5.00 -5.10 -11.11
CA GLU A 204 4.32 -5.40 -9.84
C GLU A 204 3.10 -4.49 -9.70
N THR A 205 1.94 -5.11 -9.49
CA THR A 205 0.64 -4.44 -9.30
C THR A 205 0.07 -4.81 -7.93
N ALA A 206 -0.34 -3.82 -7.17
CA ALA A 206 -1.10 -3.97 -5.93
C ALA A 206 -2.48 -3.33 -6.07
N TRP A 207 -3.51 -4.00 -5.56
CA TRP A 207 -4.88 -3.50 -5.58
C TRP A 207 -5.56 -3.65 -4.22
N CYS A 208 -6.38 -2.69 -3.84
CA CYS A 208 -7.29 -2.79 -2.71
C CYS A 208 -8.59 -2.01 -2.96
N VAL A 209 -9.61 -2.34 -2.17
CA VAL A 209 -10.89 -1.63 -2.10
C VAL A 209 -11.17 -1.20 -0.66
N TYR A 210 -11.73 -0.01 -0.52
CA TYR A 210 -12.13 0.57 0.75
C TYR A 210 -13.30 1.53 0.56
N ASN A 211 -14.07 1.77 1.61
CA ASN A 211 -15.31 2.54 1.54
C ASN A 211 -15.45 3.51 2.72
N ASP A 212 -16.33 4.48 2.56
CA ASP A 212 -16.50 5.56 3.52
C ASP A 212 -17.48 5.22 4.66
N ALA A 213 -17.64 3.97 5.09
CA ALA A 213 -18.60 3.63 6.16
C ALA A 213 -18.14 3.99 7.59
N VAL A 214 -17.08 4.79 7.78
CA VAL A 214 -16.72 5.29 9.12
C VAL A 214 -17.88 6.12 9.68
N SER A 215 -18.36 5.77 10.88
CA SER A 215 -19.44 6.50 11.56
C SER A 215 -19.10 8.00 11.67
N SER A 216 -20.08 8.89 11.52
CA SER A 216 -19.81 10.33 11.58
C SER A 216 -19.18 10.76 12.91
N SER A 217 -19.55 10.13 14.03
CA SER A 217 -18.93 10.39 15.34
C SER A 217 -17.43 10.09 15.42
N ASP A 218 -16.92 9.20 14.56
CA ASP A 218 -15.50 8.78 14.55
C ASP A 218 -14.66 9.52 13.50
N ARG A 219 -15.26 10.40 12.70
CA ARG A 219 -14.57 11.18 11.67
C ARG A 219 -13.92 12.44 12.20
N THR A 220 -12.98 13.00 11.42
CA THR A 220 -12.48 14.36 11.67
C THR A 220 -13.59 15.40 11.55
N PHE A 221 -14.46 15.26 10.54
CA PHE A 221 -15.62 16.12 10.35
C PHE A 221 -16.87 15.40 10.86
N THR A 222 -17.16 15.59 12.15
CA THR A 222 -18.16 14.77 12.85
C THR A 222 -19.61 15.00 12.42
N ASN A 223 -19.85 16.02 11.59
CA ASN A 223 -21.14 16.34 11.00
C ASN A 223 -21.30 15.80 9.57
N VAL A 224 -20.35 15.01 9.07
CA VAL A 224 -20.41 14.39 7.74
C VAL A 224 -20.71 12.90 7.91
N ASN A 225 -21.88 12.47 7.45
CA ASN A 225 -22.24 11.06 7.39
C ASN A 225 -21.57 10.36 6.19
N PRO A 226 -21.42 9.02 6.23
CA PRO A 226 -21.12 8.22 5.04
C PRO A 226 -22.00 8.61 3.84
N GLN A 227 -21.42 8.59 2.64
CA GLN A 227 -22.07 8.98 1.38
C GLN A 227 -22.24 7.79 0.43
N GLY A 228 -21.91 6.58 0.85
CA GLY A 228 -22.00 5.39 -0.01
C GLY A 228 -20.88 5.33 -1.03
N ILE A 229 -19.68 5.82 -0.68
CA ILE A 229 -18.56 5.92 -1.61
C ILE A 229 -17.59 4.76 -1.40
N GLU A 230 -17.29 4.08 -2.50
CA GLU A 230 -16.26 3.06 -2.58
C GLU A 230 -15.10 3.56 -3.45
N ILE A 231 -13.88 3.31 -3.01
CA ILE A 231 -12.65 3.61 -3.73
C ILE A 231 -11.93 2.30 -3.99
N ARG A 232 -11.59 2.08 -5.26
CA ARG A 232 -10.70 0.99 -5.68
C ARG A 232 -9.38 1.62 -6.11
N GLN A 233 -8.29 1.21 -5.47
CA GLN A 233 -6.97 1.77 -5.70
C GLN A 233 -6.08 0.69 -6.32
N THR A 234 -5.49 0.99 -7.49
CA THR A 234 -4.40 0.19 -8.06
C THR A 234 -3.11 0.98 -7.98
N VAL A 235 -2.05 0.38 -7.47
CA VAL A 235 -0.69 0.93 -7.43
C VAL A 235 0.23 0.01 -8.22
N TRP A 236 1.04 0.56 -9.12
CA TRP A 236 1.98 -0.24 -9.89
C TRP A 236 3.25 0.52 -10.26
N ALA A 237 4.28 -0.23 -10.64
CA ALA A 237 5.54 0.31 -11.12
C ALA A 237 6.23 -0.66 -12.09
N TYR A 238 7.19 -0.12 -12.85
CA TYR A 238 7.97 -0.88 -13.83
C TYR A 238 9.38 -1.12 -13.29
N ALA A 239 9.90 -2.34 -13.45
CA ALA A 239 11.25 -2.77 -13.12
C ALA A 239 12.22 -2.51 -14.28
N THR A 240 12.25 -1.26 -14.78
CA THR A 240 13.10 -0.82 -15.89
C THR A 240 14.16 0.20 -15.48
N ALA A 241 15.24 0.30 -16.25
CA ALA A 241 16.23 1.37 -16.07
C ALA A 241 15.70 2.73 -16.54
N GLY A 242 16.37 3.80 -16.13
CA GLY A 242 16.01 5.17 -16.54
C GLY A 242 14.91 5.79 -15.69
N ASP A 243 14.19 6.76 -16.26
CA ASP A 243 13.26 7.57 -15.48
C ASP A 243 11.93 6.87 -15.18
N LEU A 244 11.46 5.99 -16.06
CA LEU A 244 10.26 5.19 -15.81
C LEU A 244 10.42 4.28 -14.58
N GLY A 245 11.63 3.78 -14.32
CA GLY A 245 11.92 3.01 -13.10
C GLY A 245 11.88 3.82 -11.81
N LYS A 246 11.80 5.16 -11.89
CA LYS A 246 11.71 6.06 -10.74
C LYS A 246 10.29 6.60 -10.53
N ILE A 247 9.30 6.01 -11.21
CA ILE A 247 7.90 6.43 -11.16
C ILE A 247 7.07 5.28 -10.58
N MET A 248 6.14 5.65 -9.69
CA MET A 248 5.05 4.80 -9.25
C MET A 248 3.74 5.43 -9.69
N PHE A 249 2.84 4.60 -10.19
CA PHE A 249 1.54 5.03 -10.69
C PHE A 249 0.47 4.62 -9.71
N ILE A 250 -0.56 5.45 -9.61
CA ILE A 250 -1.74 5.21 -8.79
C ILE A 250 -2.96 5.48 -9.67
N ARG A 251 -3.88 4.53 -9.69
CA ARG A 251 -5.19 4.66 -10.34
C ARG A 251 -6.26 4.56 -9.26
N TYR A 252 -7.07 5.60 -9.16
CA TYR A 252 -8.29 5.60 -8.36
C TYR A 252 -9.50 5.35 -9.27
N SER A 253 -10.35 4.40 -8.87
CA SER A 253 -11.70 4.26 -9.37
C SER A 253 -12.65 4.61 -8.24
N ILE A 254 -13.44 5.67 -8.44
CA ILE A 254 -14.36 6.21 -7.43
C ILE A 254 -15.77 5.79 -7.83
N LEU A 255 -16.44 5.06 -6.95
CA LEU A 255 -17.77 4.54 -7.19
C LEU A 255 -18.76 5.16 -6.20
N ASN A 256 -19.79 5.83 -6.72
CA ASN A 256 -21.02 6.04 -5.97
C ASN A 256 -21.82 4.74 -6.00
N THR A 257 -21.94 4.07 -4.86
CA THR A 257 -22.61 2.75 -4.80
C THR A 257 -24.13 2.83 -4.89
N GLY A 258 -24.71 4.01 -4.69
CA GLY A 258 -26.17 4.18 -4.62
C GLY A 258 -26.77 3.81 -3.26
N LEU A 259 -25.98 3.26 -2.32
CA LEU A 259 -26.50 2.77 -1.04
C LEU A 259 -27.03 3.89 -0.13
N VAL A 260 -26.43 5.08 -0.18
CA VAL A 260 -26.85 6.25 0.62
C VAL A 260 -27.54 7.33 -0.22
N SER A 261 -27.04 7.52 -1.44
CA SER A 261 -27.51 8.53 -2.39
C SER A 261 -27.39 7.97 -3.80
N ASP A 262 -28.47 8.09 -4.57
CA ASP A 262 -28.55 7.56 -5.92
C ASP A 262 -27.61 8.34 -6.86
N VAL A 263 -27.47 9.65 -6.61
CA VAL A 263 -26.67 10.55 -7.45
C VAL A 263 -25.84 11.52 -6.60
N GLN A 264 -24.56 11.67 -6.98
CA GLN A 264 -23.73 12.78 -6.51
C GLN A 264 -23.79 13.91 -7.55
N ASP A 265 -24.48 15.01 -7.22
CA ASP A 265 -24.66 16.18 -8.10
C ASP A 265 -23.32 16.80 -8.51
N SER A 266 -22.34 16.80 -7.60
CA SER A 266 -20.97 17.20 -7.90
C SER A 266 -19.98 16.46 -7.00
N VAL A 267 -18.80 16.18 -7.55
CA VAL A 267 -17.68 15.57 -6.83
C VAL A 267 -16.39 16.25 -7.28
N TYR A 268 -15.60 16.69 -6.30
CA TYR A 268 -14.25 17.21 -6.47
C TYR A 268 -13.29 16.28 -5.75
N PHE A 269 -12.35 15.73 -6.51
CA PHE A 269 -11.27 14.85 -6.05
C PHE A 269 -9.92 15.51 -6.36
#